data_AF-A0A1F4TIM7-F1
#
_entry.id   AF-A0A1F4TIM7-F1
#
_cell.length_a   1.000
_cell.length_b   1.000
_cell.length_c   1.000
_cell.angle_alpha   90.00
_cell.angle_beta   90.00
_cell.angle_gamma   90.00
#
_symmetry.space_group_name_H-M   'P 1'
#
loop_
_entity.id
_entity.type
_entity.pdbx_description
1 polymer ?
#
loop_
_entity_poly.entity_id
_entity_poly.type
_entity_poly.pdbx_seq_one_letter_code
_entity_poly.pdbx_strand_id
1 'polypeptide(L)'
;MTSRKEVEDRILRILREEFLKHSSETLEKYQNQINSTVRWYISSLPKHIASHEADDLASEAKMAFMDCLKSWDPRKGELWSYVSVRLKGSMQDYLRKRGGDPVAGIYEFVSSAADVYMAFNNKSIVHEEVDRALHLETAMQVLDDKEKAVINGYYKEDKTFKEIGKDISLSESQVSRICKEATTKLKIVLKSEGNQ
;
A
#
# COMPACT_ATOMS: atom_id res chain seq x y z
N MET A 1 -6.96 -46.36 8.38
CA MET A 1 -7.18 -45.23 9.32
C MET A 1 -6.92 -43.95 8.57
N THR A 2 -7.88 -43.03 8.54
CA THR A 2 -7.65 -41.68 8.01
C THR A 2 -6.59 -40.99 8.85
N SER A 3 -5.55 -40.48 8.22
CA SER A 3 -4.49 -39.74 8.90
C SER A 3 -5.02 -38.40 9.43
N ARG A 4 -4.41 -37.89 10.50
CA ARG A 4 -4.72 -36.56 11.05
C ARG A 4 -4.65 -35.47 9.97
N LYS A 5 -3.65 -35.55 9.09
CA LYS A 5 -3.45 -34.61 7.97
C LYS A 5 -4.62 -34.61 7.00
N GLU A 6 -5.14 -35.78 6.62
CA GLU A 6 -6.30 -35.90 5.72
C GLU A 6 -7.58 -35.32 6.33
N VAL A 7 -7.75 -35.44 7.66
CA VAL A 7 -8.88 -34.82 8.36
C VAL A 7 -8.76 -33.30 8.36
N GLU A 8 -7.57 -32.77 8.69
CA GLU A 8 -7.30 -31.33 8.68
C GLU A 8 -7.50 -30.74 7.27
N ASP A 9 -6.96 -31.38 6.24
CA ASP A 9 -7.10 -30.90 4.86
C ASP A 9 -8.56 -30.92 4.38
N ARG A 10 -9.38 -31.87 4.86
CA ARG A 10 -10.85 -31.87 4.64
C ARG A 10 -11.53 -30.71 5.32
N ILE A 11 -11.19 -30.39 6.57
CA ILE A 11 -11.75 -29.25 7.30
C ILE A 11 -11.43 -27.95 6.56
N LEU A 12 -10.18 -27.79 6.11
CA LEU A 12 -9.75 -26.61 5.35
C LEU A 12 -10.52 -26.45 4.05
N ARG A 13 -10.77 -27.55 3.33
CA ARG A 13 -11.57 -27.51 2.10
C ARG A 13 -12.99 -27.03 2.37
N ILE A 14 -13.66 -27.59 3.37
CA ILE A 14 -15.03 -27.20 3.75
C ILE A 14 -15.08 -25.73 4.16
N LEU A 15 -14.13 -25.29 4.99
CA LEU A 15 -14.03 -23.89 5.42
C LEU A 15 -13.96 -22.93 4.21
N ARG A 16 -13.13 -23.26 3.22
CA ARG A 16 -12.97 -22.45 1.99
C ARG A 16 -14.23 -22.46 1.14
N GLU A 17 -14.88 -23.62 0.99
CA GLU A 17 -16.14 -23.76 0.26
C GLU A 17 -17.25 -22.91 0.90
N GLU A 18 -17.36 -22.93 2.23
CA GLU A 18 -18.36 -22.14 2.96
C GLU A 18 -18.11 -20.63 2.84
N PHE A 19 -16.85 -20.18 2.91
CA PHE A 19 -16.51 -18.77 2.65
C PHE A 19 -16.94 -18.30 1.25
N LEU A 20 -16.80 -19.15 0.24
CA LEU A 20 -17.19 -18.80 -1.13
C LEU A 20 -18.70 -18.85 -1.34
N LYS A 21 -19.37 -19.81 -0.72
CA LYS A 21 -20.82 -19.95 -0.75
C LYS A 21 -21.54 -18.77 -0.10
N HIS A 22 -20.97 -18.25 0.98
CA HIS A 22 -21.46 -17.10 1.75
C HIS A 22 -20.59 -15.87 1.54
N SER A 23 -20.20 -15.60 0.28
CA SER A 23 -19.24 -14.54 -0.05
C SER A 23 -19.74 -13.15 0.34
N SER A 24 -21.03 -12.87 0.15
CA SER A 24 -21.67 -11.60 0.52
C SER A 24 -21.62 -11.36 2.02
N GLU A 25 -22.05 -12.33 2.82
CA GLU A 25 -22.06 -12.26 4.28
C GLU A 25 -20.64 -12.21 4.85
N THR A 26 -19.71 -12.93 4.20
CA THR A 26 -18.30 -12.88 4.56
C THR A 26 -17.73 -11.49 4.30
N LEU A 27 -17.99 -10.89 3.13
CA LEU A 27 -17.57 -9.52 2.83
C LEU A 27 -18.16 -8.52 3.82
N GLU A 28 -19.45 -8.64 4.14
CA GLU A 28 -20.13 -7.77 5.11
C GLU A 28 -19.49 -7.86 6.49
N LYS A 29 -19.15 -9.08 6.94
CA LYS A 29 -18.46 -9.30 8.23
C LYS A 29 -17.12 -8.56 8.31
N TYR A 30 -16.34 -8.54 7.23
CA TYR A 30 -15.00 -7.95 7.20
C TYR A 30 -14.96 -6.54 6.59
N GLN A 31 -16.10 -5.98 6.19
CA GLN A 31 -16.17 -4.74 5.41
C GLN A 31 -15.48 -3.57 6.11
N ASN A 32 -15.60 -3.48 7.44
CA ASN A 32 -15.01 -2.39 8.20
C ASN A 32 -13.48 -2.46 8.15
N GLN A 33 -12.91 -3.66 8.26
CA GLN A 33 -11.46 -3.85 8.23
C GLN A 33 -10.91 -3.64 6.81
N ILE A 34 -11.61 -4.12 5.78
CA ILE A 34 -11.25 -3.88 4.38
C ILE A 34 -11.30 -2.38 4.08
N ASN A 35 -12.41 -1.71 4.39
CA ASN A 35 -12.60 -0.28 4.10
C ASN A 35 -11.62 0.60 4.86
N SER A 36 -11.27 0.25 6.10
CA SER A 36 -10.23 0.98 6.85
C SER A 36 -8.85 0.80 6.22
N THR A 37 -8.53 -0.40 5.71
CA THR A 37 -7.25 -0.65 5.01
C THR A 37 -7.17 0.17 3.73
N VAL A 38 -8.27 0.18 2.97
CA VAL A 38 -8.38 0.95 1.72
C VAL A 38 -8.30 2.44 2.01
N ARG A 39 -9.05 2.96 3.00
CA ARG A 39 -9.01 4.39 3.38
C ARG A 39 -7.62 4.82 3.81
N TRP A 40 -6.95 4.01 4.64
CA TRP A 40 -5.57 4.26 5.03
C TRP A 40 -4.65 4.28 3.82
N TYR A 41 -4.75 3.27 2.94
CA TYR A 41 -3.92 3.21 1.74
C TYR A 41 -4.13 4.43 0.85
N ILE A 42 -5.38 4.81 0.58
CA ILE A 42 -5.75 6.01 -0.20
C ILE A 42 -5.22 7.29 0.45
N SER A 43 -5.29 7.42 1.78
CA SER A 43 -4.76 8.60 2.49
C SER A 43 -3.25 8.76 2.37
N SER A 44 -2.53 7.70 2.01
CA SER A 44 -1.09 7.73 1.74
C SER A 44 -0.75 8.12 0.29
N LEU A 45 -1.75 8.25 -0.59
CA LEU A 45 -1.59 8.63 -2.00
C LEU A 45 -1.74 10.15 -2.21
N PRO A 46 -1.13 10.73 -3.25
CA PRO A 46 -1.40 12.09 -3.72
C PRO A 46 -2.87 12.24 -4.03
N LYS A 47 -3.39 13.44 -3.80
CA LYS A 47 -4.83 13.71 -3.87
C LYS A 47 -5.40 13.39 -5.25
N HIS A 48 -4.70 13.74 -6.33
CA HIS A 48 -5.16 13.40 -7.68
C HIS A 48 -5.29 11.89 -7.93
N ILE A 49 -4.37 11.06 -7.43
CA ILE A 49 -4.48 9.60 -7.52
C ILE A 49 -5.62 9.11 -6.62
N ALA A 50 -5.63 9.57 -5.37
CA ALA A 50 -6.65 9.21 -4.39
C ALA A 50 -8.07 9.51 -4.89
N SER A 51 -8.28 10.65 -5.57
CA SER A 51 -9.59 11.05 -6.08
C SER A 51 -10.08 10.23 -7.27
N HIS A 52 -9.16 9.77 -8.13
CA HIS A 52 -9.53 9.05 -9.35
C HIS A 52 -9.55 7.53 -9.17
N GLU A 53 -8.78 7.00 -8.21
CA GLU A 53 -8.55 5.56 -8.07
C GLU A 53 -9.28 4.93 -6.87
N ALA A 54 -9.95 5.73 -6.02
CA ALA A 54 -10.51 5.25 -4.74
C ALA A 54 -11.46 4.04 -4.90
N ASP A 55 -12.43 4.13 -5.81
CA ASP A 55 -13.44 3.08 -5.99
C ASP A 55 -12.84 1.80 -6.61
N ASP A 56 -11.86 1.97 -7.49
CA ASP A 56 -11.16 0.87 -8.12
C ASP A 56 -10.24 0.15 -7.12
N LEU A 57 -9.51 0.90 -6.29
CA LEU A 57 -8.69 0.36 -5.19
C LEU A 57 -9.55 -0.41 -4.18
N ALA A 58 -10.74 0.11 -3.84
CA ALA A 58 -11.68 -0.57 -2.97
C ALA A 58 -12.16 -1.90 -3.58
N SER A 59 -12.42 -1.91 -4.89
CA SER A 59 -12.84 -3.11 -5.61
C SER A 59 -11.72 -4.14 -5.69
N GLU A 60 -10.50 -3.70 -6.00
CA GLU A 60 -9.30 -4.55 -6.02
C GLU A 60 -9.03 -5.19 -4.64
N ALA A 61 -9.17 -4.41 -3.57
CA ALA A 61 -9.01 -4.92 -2.21
C ALA A 61 -10.05 -6.00 -1.85
N LYS A 62 -11.31 -5.81 -2.26
CA LYS A 62 -12.38 -6.82 -2.06
C LYS A 62 -12.11 -8.09 -2.86
N MET A 63 -11.65 -7.97 -4.11
CA MET A 63 -11.27 -9.13 -4.92
C MET A 63 -10.11 -9.90 -4.30
N ALA A 64 -9.06 -9.19 -3.88
CA ALA A 64 -7.92 -9.80 -3.21
C ALA A 64 -8.29 -10.47 -1.88
N PHE A 65 -9.22 -9.89 -1.13
CA PHE A 65 -9.77 -10.53 0.07
C PHE A 65 -10.40 -11.89 -0.25
N MET A 66 -11.23 -11.96 -1.29
CA MET A 66 -11.85 -13.22 -1.72
C MET A 66 -10.81 -14.26 -2.16
N ASP A 67 -9.74 -13.84 -2.84
CA ASP A 67 -8.65 -14.72 -3.21
C ASP A 67 -7.83 -15.21 -2.01
N CYS A 68 -7.72 -14.40 -0.96
CA CYS A 68 -7.13 -14.83 0.30
C CYS A 68 -7.95 -15.94 0.94
N LEU A 69 -9.28 -15.83 0.97
CA LEU A 69 -10.14 -16.87 1.56
C LEU A 69 -10.03 -18.21 0.86
N LYS A 70 -9.74 -18.22 -0.46
CA LYS A 70 -9.51 -19.46 -1.23
C LYS A 70 -8.23 -20.20 -0.82
N SER A 71 -7.23 -19.48 -0.31
CA SER A 71 -5.87 -19.97 -0.12
C SER A 71 -5.38 -19.95 1.33
N TRP A 72 -6.06 -19.22 2.22
CA TRP A 72 -5.67 -19.10 3.62
C TRP A 72 -5.64 -20.46 4.32
N ASP A 73 -4.68 -20.61 5.22
CA ASP A 73 -4.46 -21.79 6.03
C ASP A 73 -4.33 -21.34 7.50
N PRO A 74 -5.34 -21.58 8.36
CA PRO A 74 -5.32 -21.21 9.77
C PRO A 74 -4.16 -21.83 10.55
N ARG A 75 -3.54 -22.92 10.05
CA ARG A 75 -2.35 -23.51 10.67
C ARG A 75 -1.11 -22.61 10.56
N LYS A 76 -1.13 -21.63 9.63
CA LYS A 76 -0.02 -20.72 9.35
C LYS A 76 -0.19 -19.34 9.99
N GLY A 77 -1.30 -19.11 10.70
CA GLY A 77 -1.58 -17.88 11.44
C GLY A 77 -2.94 -17.27 11.12
N GLU A 78 -3.18 -16.13 11.77
CA GLU A 78 -4.45 -15.41 11.73
C GLU A 78 -4.81 -14.92 10.31
N LEU A 79 -6.11 -14.97 10.00
CA LEU A 79 -6.64 -14.57 8.69
C LEU A 79 -6.26 -13.14 8.34
N TRP A 80 -6.43 -12.21 9.29
CA TRP A 80 -6.23 -10.78 9.02
C TRP A 80 -4.76 -10.42 8.77
N SER A 81 -3.83 -11.08 9.45
CA SER A 81 -2.40 -10.90 9.21
C SER A 81 -2.00 -11.33 7.79
N TYR A 82 -2.63 -12.39 7.27
CA TYR A 82 -2.44 -12.82 5.89
C TYR A 82 -3.12 -11.88 4.88
N VAL A 83 -4.38 -11.51 5.14
CA VAL A 83 -5.21 -10.67 4.27
C VAL A 83 -4.62 -9.26 4.11
N SER A 84 -4.26 -8.59 5.20
CA SER A 84 -3.76 -7.20 5.19
C SER A 84 -2.57 -7.00 4.24
N VAL A 85 -1.61 -7.92 4.25
CA VAL A 85 -0.45 -7.91 3.34
C VAL A 85 -0.89 -8.05 1.88
N ARG A 86 -1.88 -8.89 1.61
CA ARG A 86 -2.37 -9.18 0.25
C ARG A 86 -3.21 -8.05 -0.31
N LEU A 87 -4.09 -7.44 0.49
CA LEU A 87 -4.89 -6.27 0.09
C LEU A 87 -4.00 -5.11 -0.31
N LYS A 88 -2.96 -4.83 0.49
CA LYS A 88 -1.98 -3.82 0.13
C LYS A 88 -1.28 -4.18 -1.19
N GLY A 89 -0.80 -5.41 -1.31
CA GLY A 89 -0.11 -5.88 -2.51
C GLY A 89 -0.95 -5.77 -3.77
N SER A 90 -2.24 -6.12 -3.71
CA SER A 90 -3.15 -6.03 -4.85
C SER A 90 -3.42 -4.58 -5.27
N MET A 91 -3.71 -3.69 -4.31
CA MET A 91 -3.86 -2.25 -4.56
C MET A 91 -2.60 -1.63 -5.18
N GLN A 92 -1.44 -2.06 -4.72
CA GLN A 92 -0.15 -1.64 -5.26
C GLN A 92 0.08 -2.16 -6.68
N ASP A 93 -0.18 -3.44 -6.92
CA ASP A 93 -0.06 -4.05 -8.24
C ASP A 93 -1.05 -3.46 -9.25
N TYR A 94 -2.24 -3.09 -8.79
CA TYR A 94 -3.23 -2.37 -9.57
C TYR A 94 -2.71 -1.02 -10.06
N LEU A 95 -2.19 -0.17 -9.16
CA LEU A 95 -1.61 1.11 -9.54
C LEU A 95 -0.39 0.95 -10.47
N ARG A 96 0.45 -0.06 -10.24
CA ARG A 96 1.60 -0.38 -11.12
C ARG A 96 1.17 -0.77 -12.54
N LYS A 97 0.05 -1.47 -12.70
CA LYS A 97 -0.46 -1.89 -14.02
C LYS A 97 -1.15 -0.74 -14.76
N ARG A 98 -1.82 0.15 -14.03
CA ARG A 98 -2.58 1.27 -14.61
C ARG A 98 -1.68 2.44 -15.00
N GLY A 99 -0.61 2.69 -14.23
CA GLY A 99 0.33 3.78 -14.48
C GLY A 99 1.72 3.31 -14.91
N GLY A 100 2.24 3.85 -16.01
CA GLY A 100 3.68 3.88 -16.27
C GLY A 100 4.45 4.82 -15.33
N ASP A 101 3.94 5.04 -14.11
CA ASP A 101 4.35 6.10 -13.21
C ASP A 101 5.52 5.62 -12.32
N PRO A 102 6.71 6.26 -12.40
CA PRO A 102 7.88 5.92 -11.58
C PRO A 102 7.67 6.06 -10.05
N VAL A 103 6.58 6.72 -9.65
CA VAL A 103 6.20 7.08 -8.27
C VAL A 103 5.68 5.88 -7.45
N ALA A 104 5.30 4.77 -8.09
CA ALA A 104 4.93 3.51 -7.42
C ALA A 104 5.96 3.05 -6.37
N GLY A 105 7.22 3.48 -6.54
CA GLY A 105 8.30 3.19 -5.63
C GLY A 105 8.25 3.91 -4.27
N ILE A 106 7.80 5.16 -4.15
CA ILE A 106 7.79 5.82 -2.83
C ILE A 106 6.68 5.22 -1.93
N TYR A 107 5.53 4.86 -2.52
CA TYR A 107 4.43 4.20 -1.79
C TYR A 107 4.80 2.85 -1.20
N GLU A 108 5.72 2.12 -1.85
CA GLU A 108 6.27 0.86 -1.33
C GLU A 108 6.91 1.01 0.04
N PHE A 109 7.56 2.16 0.28
CA PHE A 109 8.35 2.40 1.48
C PHE A 109 7.52 2.97 2.63
N VAL A 110 6.67 3.97 2.36
CA VAL A 110 5.84 4.63 3.39
C VAL A 110 4.84 3.67 4.05
N SER A 111 4.53 2.55 3.39
CA SER A 111 3.45 1.64 3.78
C SER A 111 3.96 0.29 4.34
N SER A 112 5.25 0.15 4.66
CA SER A 112 5.84 -1.16 5.03
C SER A 112 4.93 -1.89 6.03
N ALA A 113 4.66 -3.17 5.77
CA ALA A 113 3.50 -3.94 6.26
C ALA A 113 3.23 -3.90 7.78
N ALA A 114 4.16 -3.37 8.58
CA ALA A 114 3.99 -2.99 9.98
C ALA A 114 2.87 -1.96 10.20
N ASP A 115 2.73 -0.93 9.36
CA ASP A 115 1.78 0.17 9.62
C ASP A 115 0.31 -0.26 9.47
N VAL A 116 0.03 -1.16 8.52
CA VAL A 116 -1.30 -1.77 8.37
C VAL A 116 -1.60 -2.68 9.57
N TYR A 117 -0.60 -3.42 10.06
CA TYR A 117 -0.76 -4.26 11.26
C TYR A 117 -0.99 -3.43 12.53
N MET A 118 -0.30 -2.29 12.66
CA MET A 118 -0.44 -1.33 13.77
C MET A 118 -1.79 -0.58 13.72
N ALA A 119 -2.27 -0.19 12.55
CA ALA A 119 -3.55 0.55 12.38
C ALA A 119 -4.79 -0.25 12.81
N PHE A 120 -4.70 -1.59 12.89
CA PHE A 120 -5.80 -2.44 13.36
C PHE A 120 -5.65 -2.91 14.81
N ASN A 121 -4.51 -2.67 15.46
CA ASN A 121 -4.30 -2.99 16.86
C ASN A 121 -4.27 -1.70 17.68
N ASN A 122 -5.38 -1.44 18.37
CA ASN A 122 -5.69 -0.14 18.98
C ASN A 122 -4.83 0.17 20.23
N LYS A 123 -3.52 0.43 20.05
CA LYS A 123 -2.64 0.97 21.10
C LYS A 123 -1.53 1.88 20.56
N SER A 124 -1.77 3.18 20.77
CA SER A 124 -0.81 4.30 20.91
C SER A 124 0.06 4.68 19.70
N ILE A 125 -0.40 5.66 18.92
CA ILE A 125 0.39 6.38 17.91
C ILE A 125 0.24 7.88 18.16
N VAL A 126 1.20 8.45 18.87
CA VAL A 126 1.52 9.89 18.83
C VAL A 126 3.01 10.07 18.49
N HIS A 127 3.85 9.11 18.87
CA HIS A 127 5.28 9.12 18.58
C HIS A 127 5.63 8.80 17.11
N GLU A 128 4.94 7.87 16.43
CA GLU A 128 5.37 7.40 15.10
C GLU A 128 5.02 8.32 13.93
N GLU A 129 3.97 9.16 14.03
CA GLU A 129 3.70 10.17 12.99
C GLU A 129 4.77 11.25 12.96
N VAL A 130 5.25 11.65 14.14
CA VAL A 130 6.37 12.58 14.30
C VAL A 130 7.65 11.94 13.80
N ASP A 131 7.91 10.67 14.13
CA ASP A 131 9.08 9.96 13.63
C ASP A 131 9.04 9.81 12.11
N ARG A 132 7.94 9.35 11.49
CA ARG A 132 7.86 9.21 10.03
C ARG A 132 8.07 10.53 9.29
N ALA A 133 7.49 11.63 9.79
CA ALA A 133 7.72 12.96 9.23
C ALA A 133 9.19 13.38 9.32
N LEU A 134 9.86 13.09 10.45
CA LEU A 134 11.26 13.38 10.69
C LEU A 134 12.20 12.55 9.80
N HIS A 135 11.90 11.26 9.59
CA HIS A 135 12.65 10.39 8.67
C HIS A 135 12.49 10.82 7.21
N LEU A 136 11.30 11.27 6.82
CA LEU A 136 11.08 11.83 5.49
C LEU A 136 11.87 13.13 5.28
N GLU A 137 11.84 14.06 6.24
CA GLU A 137 12.65 15.29 6.17
C GLU A 137 14.14 14.99 6.04
N THR A 138 14.64 14.01 6.81
CA THR A 138 16.04 13.58 6.75
C THR A 138 16.37 12.97 5.39
N ALA A 139 15.51 12.08 4.87
CA ALA A 139 15.68 11.51 3.54
C ALA A 139 15.61 12.57 2.44
N MET A 140 14.80 13.62 2.60
CA MET A 140 14.75 14.72 1.63
C MET A 140 16.06 15.52 1.56
N GLN A 141 16.96 15.43 2.54
CA GLN A 141 18.24 16.13 2.49
C GLN A 141 19.17 15.61 1.39
N VAL A 142 19.05 14.34 0.96
CA VAL A 142 19.90 13.77 -0.11
C VAL A 142 19.50 14.21 -1.52
N LEU A 143 18.38 14.90 -1.65
CA LEU A 143 17.86 15.39 -2.92
C LEU A 143 18.44 16.78 -3.24
N ASP A 144 18.78 16.99 -4.51
CA ASP A 144 19.11 18.33 -5.00
C ASP A 144 17.86 19.23 -5.08
N ASP A 145 18.04 20.53 -5.33
CA ASP A 145 16.93 21.50 -5.32
C ASP A 145 15.87 21.19 -6.39
N LYS A 146 16.26 20.63 -7.54
CA LYS A 146 15.31 20.25 -8.59
C LYS A 146 14.55 19.00 -8.20
N GLU A 147 15.22 18.01 -7.63
CA GLU A 147 14.60 16.80 -7.11
C GLU A 147 13.62 17.13 -5.98
N LYS A 148 14.01 17.99 -5.03
CA LYS A 148 13.12 18.50 -3.97
C LYS A 148 11.91 19.23 -4.53
N ALA A 149 12.10 20.09 -5.54
CA ALA A 149 11.00 20.80 -6.19
C ALA A 149 10.02 19.84 -6.89
N VAL A 150 10.53 18.81 -7.57
CA VAL A 150 9.69 17.79 -8.21
C VAL A 150 8.92 16.97 -7.18
N ILE A 151 9.58 16.52 -6.11
CA ILE A 151 8.94 15.75 -5.04
C ILE A 151 7.91 16.61 -4.29
N ASN A 152 8.24 17.84 -3.88
CA ASN A 152 7.28 18.72 -3.21
C ASN A 152 6.11 19.10 -4.13
N GLY A 153 6.40 19.47 -5.37
CA GLY A 153 5.38 19.82 -6.36
C GLY A 153 4.36 18.68 -6.54
N TYR A 154 4.85 17.45 -6.65
CA TYR A 154 3.99 16.29 -6.91
C TYR A 154 3.26 15.79 -5.65
N TYR A 155 3.96 15.65 -4.52
CA TYR A 155 3.39 15.02 -3.32
C TYR A 155 2.74 16.00 -2.33
N LYS A 156 3.22 17.25 -2.27
CA LYS A 156 2.75 18.26 -1.31
C LYS A 156 1.81 19.27 -1.95
N GLU A 157 2.13 19.69 -3.17
CA GLU A 157 1.39 20.73 -3.89
C GLU A 157 0.37 20.16 -4.90
N ASP A 158 0.32 18.83 -5.07
CA ASP A 158 -0.60 18.11 -5.94
C ASP A 158 -0.55 18.56 -7.41
N LYS A 159 0.62 18.97 -7.88
CA LYS A 159 0.86 19.39 -9.26
C LYS A 159 1.16 18.18 -10.15
N THR A 160 0.62 18.21 -11.37
CA THR A 160 0.98 17.26 -12.43
C THR A 160 2.43 17.47 -12.89
N PHE A 161 3.07 16.46 -13.49
CA PHE A 161 4.41 16.63 -14.08
C PHE A 161 4.48 17.74 -15.13
N LYS A 162 3.36 17.99 -15.82
CA LYS A 162 3.22 19.10 -16.77
C LYS A 162 3.27 20.47 -16.08
N GLU A 163 2.59 20.61 -14.93
CA GLU A 163 2.59 21.86 -14.14
C GLU A 163 3.93 22.07 -13.46
N ILE A 164 4.50 21.03 -12.85
CA ILE A 164 5.85 21.07 -12.26
C ILE A 164 6.87 21.48 -13.32
N GLY A 165 6.80 20.87 -14.52
CA GLY A 165 7.70 21.18 -15.63
C GLY A 165 7.65 22.65 -16.04
N LYS A 166 6.46 23.27 -16.04
CA LYS A 166 6.33 24.71 -16.27
C LYS A 166 7.01 25.52 -15.18
N ASP A 167 6.83 25.16 -13.92
CA ASP A 167 7.39 25.89 -12.77
C ASP A 167 8.91 25.85 -12.73
N ILE A 168 9.53 24.74 -13.14
CA ILE A 168 10.99 24.56 -13.10
C ILE A 168 11.65 24.59 -14.49
N SER A 169 10.92 25.02 -15.52
CA SER A 169 11.39 25.12 -16.91
C SER A 169 11.96 23.81 -17.49
N LEU A 170 11.26 22.70 -17.27
CA LEU A 170 11.57 21.36 -17.78
C LEU A 170 10.39 20.74 -18.54
N SER A 171 10.65 19.77 -19.41
CA SER A 171 9.60 18.96 -20.03
C SER A 171 8.99 17.99 -19.03
N GLU A 172 7.75 17.56 -19.29
CA GLU A 172 7.07 16.52 -18.51
C GLU A 172 7.89 15.22 -18.39
N SER A 173 8.57 14.84 -19.49
CA SER A 173 9.46 13.67 -19.51
C SER A 173 10.71 13.83 -18.64
N GLN A 174 11.28 15.03 -18.58
CA GLN A 174 12.41 15.33 -17.70
C GLN A 174 11.97 15.30 -16.23
N VAL A 175 10.81 15.88 -15.91
CA VAL A 175 10.23 15.85 -14.56
C VAL A 175 9.96 14.41 -14.13
N SER A 176 9.36 13.57 -14.99
CA SER A 176 9.13 12.16 -14.70
C SER A 176 10.43 11.41 -14.39
N ARG A 177 11.49 11.65 -15.17
CA ARG A 177 12.81 11.05 -14.93
C ARG A 177 13.42 11.50 -13.59
N ILE A 178 13.40 12.80 -13.31
CA ILE A 178 13.89 13.36 -12.04
C ILE A 178 13.10 12.76 -10.87
N CYS A 179 11.78 12.66 -10.99
CA CYS A 179 10.94 12.05 -9.97
C CYS A 179 11.36 10.58 -9.70
N LYS A 180 11.66 9.81 -10.75
CA LYS A 180 12.17 8.43 -10.64
C LYS A 180 13.52 8.33 -9.94
N GLU A 181 14.46 9.20 -10.30
CA GLU A 181 15.80 9.25 -9.74
C GLU A 181 15.76 9.66 -8.25
N ALA A 182 15.02 10.73 -7.93
CA ALA A 182 14.79 11.20 -6.57
C ALA A 182 14.13 10.11 -5.70
N THR A 183 13.10 9.45 -6.22
CA THR A 183 12.43 8.30 -5.57
C THR A 183 13.42 7.18 -5.24
N THR A 184 14.34 6.89 -6.16
CA THR A 184 15.35 5.83 -5.96
C THR A 184 16.33 6.21 -4.85
N LYS A 185 16.77 7.47 -4.81
CA LYS A 185 17.64 7.98 -3.74
C LYS A 185 16.96 7.90 -2.37
N LEU A 186 15.71 8.38 -2.28
CA LEU A 186 14.91 8.31 -1.05
C LEU A 186 14.78 6.88 -0.54
N LYS A 187 14.46 5.93 -1.43
CA LYS A 187 14.37 4.49 -1.09
C LYS A 187 15.65 3.92 -0.46
N ILE A 188 16.82 4.34 -0.93
CA ILE A 188 18.11 3.83 -0.44
C ILE A 188 18.33 4.29 1.00
N VAL A 189 18.21 5.60 1.24
CA VAL A 189 18.40 6.22 2.57
C VAL A 189 17.43 5.63 3.59
N LEU A 190 16.17 5.56 3.18
CA LEU A 190 15.11 5.06 4.03
C LEU A 190 15.23 3.55 4.33
N LYS A 191 15.78 2.74 3.41
CA LYS A 191 16.09 1.32 3.67
C LYS A 191 17.30 1.11 4.58
N SER A 192 18.29 2.00 4.56
CA SER A 192 19.46 1.89 5.44
C SER A 192 19.12 2.14 6.91
N GLU A 193 18.08 2.94 7.18
CA GLU A 193 17.67 3.28 8.54
C GLU A 193 16.77 2.22 9.20
N GLY A 194 16.03 1.42 8.42
CA GLY A 194 15.18 0.34 8.95
C GLY A 194 15.90 -0.97 9.33
N ASN A 195 17.23 -1.02 9.21
CA ASN A 195 18.07 -2.20 9.47
C ASN A 195 18.99 -2.03 10.71
N GLN A 196 18.73 -1.01 11.54
CA GLN A 196 19.44 -0.76 12.80
C GLN A 196 18.55 -1.06 14.01
#